data_AF-G0VM93-F1
#
_entry.id   AF-G0VM93-F1
#
_cell.length_a   1.000
_cell.length_b   1.000
_cell.length_c   1.000
_cell.angle_alpha   90.00
_cell.angle_beta   90.00
_cell.angle_gamma   90.00
#
_symmetry.space_group_name_H-M   'P 1'
#
loop_
_entity.id
_entity.type
_entity.pdbx_description
1 polymer ?
#
loop_
_entity_poly.entity_id
_entity_poly.type
_entity_poly.pdbx_seq_one_letter_code
_entity_poly.pdbx_strand_id
1 'polypeptide(L)'
;MQNQVKVSTGMVLTKLIVIAVLGAVMIPYWNLANVGAFPNMNDFGAVNAVYASFFKKTLPARSCVEIGKLPMNGDVEVEVVAYCK
;
A
#
# COMPACT_ATOMS: atom_id res chain seq x y z
N MET A 1 4.85 10.68 15.98
CA MET A 1 4.70 10.68 14.51
C MET A 1 4.74 9.28 13.92
N GLN A 2 5.80 8.48 14.14
CA GLN A 2 5.93 7.11 13.59
C GLN A 2 4.74 6.16 13.88
N ASN A 3 4.06 6.27 15.02
CA ASN A 3 2.86 5.47 15.31
C ASN A 3 1.66 5.81 14.43
N GLN A 4 1.49 7.09 14.04
CA GLN A 4 0.35 7.51 13.19
C GLN A 4 0.53 7.01 11.75
N VAL A 5 1.75 7.09 11.22
CA VAL A 5 2.09 6.56 9.88
C VAL A 5 1.86 5.05 9.82
N LYS A 6 2.20 4.30 10.88
CA LYS A 6 1.91 2.86 10.96
C LYS A 6 0.41 2.56 10.94
N VAL A 7 -0.39 3.33 11.69
CA VAL A 7 -1.86 3.20 11.69
C VAL A 7 -2.45 3.53 10.32
N SER A 8 -1.99 4.62 9.70
CA SER A 8 -2.41 5.06 8.37
C SER A 8 -2.08 4.01 7.30
N THR A 9 -0.85 3.49 7.29
CA THR A 9 -0.42 2.40 6.39
C THR A 9 -1.28 1.15 6.58
N GLY A 10 -1.59 0.79 7.83
CA GLY A 10 -2.48 -0.32 8.15
C GLY A 10 -3.90 -0.13 7.63
N MET A 11 -4.45 1.08 7.74
CA MET A 11 -5.79 1.40 7.20
C MET A 11 -5.83 1.30 5.67
N VAL A 12 -4.81 1.80 4.98
CA VAL A 12 -4.71 1.72 3.51
C VAL A 12 -4.63 0.26 3.05
N LEU A 13 -3.76 -0.54 3.67
CA LEU A 13 -3.60 -1.95 3.31
C LEU A 13 -4.85 -2.78 3.67
N THR A 14 -5.55 -2.46 4.75
CA THR A 14 -6.83 -3.11 5.09
C THR A 14 -7.90 -2.80 4.05
N LYS A 15 -8.00 -1.53 3.59
CA LYS A 15 -8.91 -1.16 2.50
C LYS A 15 -8.59 -1.89 1.21
N LEU A 16 -7.31 -2.02 0.88
CA LEU A 16 -6.86 -2.80 -0.28
C LEU A 16 -7.20 -4.28 -0.15
N ILE A 17 -7.06 -4.89 1.04
CA ILE A 17 -7.53 -6.27 1.28
C ILE A 17 -9.04 -6.36 1.09
N VAL A 18 -9.83 -5.42 1.60
CA VAL A 18 -11.30 -5.45 1.44
C VAL A 18 -11.68 -5.38 -0.04
N ILE A 19 -11.08 -4.45 -0.79
CA ILE A 19 -11.24 -4.36 -2.25
C ILE A 19 -10.73 -5.63 -2.92
N ALA A 20 -9.65 -6.24 -2.42
CA ALA A 20 -9.09 -7.45 -2.96
C ALA A 20 -9.91 -8.70 -2.68
N VAL A 21 -10.55 -8.82 -1.52
CA VAL A 21 -11.45 -9.92 -1.20
C VAL A 21 -12.73 -9.78 -2.00
N LEU A 22 -13.30 -8.57 -2.06
CA LEU A 22 -14.46 -8.28 -2.92
C LEU A 22 -14.12 -8.51 -4.40
N GLY A 23 -12.90 -8.14 -4.81
CA GLY A 23 -12.36 -8.38 -6.14
C GLY A 23 -12.04 -9.86 -6.40
N ALA A 24 -11.56 -10.63 -5.43
CA ALA A 24 -11.20 -12.05 -5.56
C ALA A 24 -12.44 -12.95 -5.69
N VAL A 25 -13.58 -12.55 -5.13
CA VAL A 25 -14.88 -13.16 -5.44
C VAL A 25 -15.25 -12.95 -6.92
N MET A 26 -14.67 -11.94 -7.58
CA MET A 26 -14.92 -11.61 -9.00
C MET A 26 -13.72 -11.85 -9.95
N ILE A 27 -12.51 -12.14 -9.46
CA ILE A 27 -11.25 -12.17 -10.24
C ILE A 27 -10.37 -13.35 -9.77
N PRO A 28 -10.09 -14.35 -10.64
CA PRO A 28 -9.47 -15.62 -10.24
C PRO A 28 -7.94 -15.59 -10.06
N TYR A 29 -7.20 -14.57 -10.53
CA TYR A 29 -5.74 -14.50 -10.42
C TYR A 29 -5.25 -13.08 -10.11
N TRP A 30 -4.29 -12.95 -9.21
CA TRP A 30 -3.77 -11.67 -8.71
C TRP A 30 -2.29 -11.49 -9.09
N ASN A 31 -1.98 -10.52 -9.96
CA ASN A 31 -0.61 -10.02 -10.14
C ASN A 31 -0.64 -8.50 -9.91
N LEU A 32 0.02 -8.05 -8.85
CA LEU A 32 -0.07 -6.67 -8.36
C LEU A 32 1.15 -5.87 -8.80
N ALA A 33 0.94 -4.64 -9.26
CA ALA A 33 1.98 -3.61 -9.36
C ALA A 33 1.56 -2.45 -8.45
N ASN A 34 2.44 -2.05 -7.52
CA ASN A 34 2.12 -1.08 -6.47
C ASN A 34 2.92 0.21 -6.63
N VAL A 35 2.30 1.37 -6.52
CA VAL A 35 2.99 2.66 -6.45
C VAL A 35 2.69 3.30 -5.10
N GLY A 36 3.73 3.60 -4.31
CA GLY A 36 3.62 4.27 -3.01
C GLY A 36 4.13 5.70 -3.08
N ALA A 37 3.32 6.65 -2.63
CA ALA A 37 3.71 8.05 -2.50
C ALA A 37 3.72 8.47 -1.01
N PHE A 38 4.80 9.14 -0.62
CA PHE A 38 5.07 9.53 0.77
C PHE A 38 5.31 11.03 0.86
N PRO A 39 4.78 11.73 1.88
CA PRO A 39 5.14 13.12 2.15
C PRO A 39 6.52 13.26 2.80
N ASN A 40 7.11 12.17 3.32
CA ASN A 40 8.43 12.16 3.97
C ASN A 40 9.10 10.78 3.89
N MET A 41 10.29 10.68 3.27
CA MET A 41 11.04 9.42 3.11
C MET A 41 11.65 8.89 4.42
N ASN A 42 11.75 9.71 5.47
CA ASN A 42 12.21 9.24 6.79
C ASN A 42 11.26 8.19 7.41
N ASP A 43 10.00 8.15 6.97
CA ASP A 43 9.01 7.17 7.44
C ASP A 43 9.03 5.86 6.62
N PHE A 44 9.89 5.76 5.61
CA PHE A 44 9.98 4.57 4.74
C PHE A 44 10.20 3.28 5.53
N GLY A 45 11.06 3.30 6.55
CA GLY A 45 11.31 2.11 7.38
C GLY A 45 10.05 1.61 8.11
N ALA A 46 9.24 2.54 8.64
CA ALA A 46 8.00 2.21 9.34
C ALA A 46 6.96 1.63 8.38
N VAL A 47 6.81 2.22 7.19
CA VAL A 47 5.91 1.73 6.14
C VAL A 47 6.35 0.37 5.64
N ASN A 48 7.64 0.17 5.39
CA ASN A 48 8.18 -1.08 4.88
C ASN A 48 7.97 -2.24 5.85
N ALA A 49 8.07 -2.00 7.16
CA ALA A 49 7.77 -3.00 8.19
C ALA A 49 6.30 -3.46 8.13
N VAL A 50 5.36 -2.51 7.97
CA VAL A 50 3.94 -2.86 7.80
C VAL A 50 3.74 -3.57 6.46
N TYR A 51 4.27 -3.04 5.35
CA TYR A 51 4.18 -3.64 4.02
C TYR A 51 4.67 -5.10 3.99
N ALA A 52 5.81 -5.38 4.63
CA ALA A 52 6.38 -6.73 4.73
C ALA A 52 5.50 -7.70 5.55
N SER A 53 4.69 -7.19 6.48
CA SER A 53 3.74 -8.03 7.21
C SER A 53 2.56 -8.48 6.34
N PHE A 54 2.22 -7.72 5.29
CA PHE A 54 1.13 -8.00 4.36
C PHE A 54 1.59 -8.87 3.17
N PHE A 55 2.71 -8.53 2.52
CA PHE A 55 3.20 -9.23 1.33
C PHE A 55 4.30 -10.25 1.69
N LYS A 56 3.91 -11.49 2.01
CA LYS A 56 4.86 -12.54 2.44
C LYS A 56 5.30 -13.51 1.36
N LYS A 57 4.40 -13.86 0.43
CA LYS A 57 4.63 -14.95 -0.55
C LYS A 57 4.78 -14.43 -1.98
N THR A 58 3.98 -13.43 -2.34
CA THR A 58 4.05 -12.75 -3.64
C THR A 58 4.51 -11.33 -3.38
N LEU A 59 5.69 -10.98 -3.87
CA LEU A 59 6.25 -9.64 -3.77
C LEU A 59 5.94 -8.90 -5.08
N PRO A 60 4.97 -7.98 -5.08
CA PRO A 60 4.67 -7.21 -6.27
C PRO A 60 5.78 -6.23 -6.59
N ALA A 61 5.97 -5.96 -7.87
CA ALA A 61 6.82 -4.86 -8.31
C ALA A 61 6.27 -3.56 -7.71
N ARG A 62 7.17 -2.72 -7.17
CA ARG A 62 6.77 -1.44 -6.59
C ARG A 62 7.68 -0.28 -6.93
N SER A 63 7.09 0.92 -6.95
CA SER A 63 7.78 2.20 -6.95
C SER A 63 7.42 2.98 -5.69
N CYS A 64 8.38 3.70 -5.12
CA CYS A 64 8.22 4.47 -3.89
C CYS A 64 8.82 5.86 -4.11
N VAL A 65 8.03 6.92 -3.95
CA VAL A 65 8.47 8.30 -4.19
C VAL A 65 8.11 9.21 -3.02
N GLU A 66 8.99 10.18 -2.73
CA GLU A 66 8.65 11.31 -1.86
C GLU A 66 7.98 12.41 -2.68
N ILE A 67 6.91 12.99 -2.16
CA ILE A 67 6.16 14.08 -2.78
C ILE A 67 5.94 15.22 -1.77
N GLY A 68 5.72 16.44 -2.25
CA GLY A 68 5.55 17.59 -1.36
C GLY A 68 4.29 17.54 -0.49
N LYS A 69 3.18 16.95 -0.97
CA LYS A 69 1.91 16.88 -0.22
C LYS A 69 0.94 15.86 -0.82
N LEU A 70 0.23 15.12 0.05
CA LEU A 70 -0.89 14.26 -0.32
C LEU A 70 -2.25 14.96 -0.14
N PRO A 71 -3.29 14.58 -0.91
CA PRO A 71 -4.66 15.03 -0.68
C PRO A 71 -5.09 14.81 0.78
N MET A 72 -5.90 15.74 1.31
CA MET A 72 -6.36 15.72 2.71
C MET A 72 -5.25 15.65 3.78
N ASN A 73 -4.00 16.01 3.45
CA ASN A 73 -2.83 15.85 4.33
C ASN A 73 -2.61 14.39 4.75
N GLY A 74 -2.82 13.43 3.85
CA GLY A 74 -2.52 12.02 4.11
C GLY A 74 -1.04 11.77 4.42
N ASP A 75 -0.76 10.73 5.22
CA ASP A 75 0.60 10.32 5.58
C ASP A 75 1.23 9.35 4.59
N VAL A 76 0.42 8.56 3.88
CA VAL A 76 0.83 7.54 2.91
C VAL A 76 -0.30 7.33 1.91
N GLU A 77 0.03 7.24 0.63
CA GLU A 77 -0.90 6.80 -0.42
C GLU A 77 -0.31 5.59 -1.15
N VAL A 78 -1.16 4.59 -1.41
CA VAL A 78 -0.78 3.36 -2.13
C VAL A 78 -1.78 3.12 -3.24
N GLU A 79 -1.27 3.08 -4.47
CA GLU A 79 -2.00 2.66 -5.66
C GLU A 79 -1.63 1.22 -6.01
N VAL A 80 -2.61 0.45 -6.49
CA VAL A 80 -2.46 -0.96 -6.81
C VAL A 80 -3.13 -1.26 -8.14
N VAL A 81 -2.37 -1.84 -9.07
CA VAL A 81 -2.89 -2.37 -10.33
C VAL A 81 -2.92 -3.88 -10.25
N ALA A 82 -4.08 -4.49 -10.49
CA ALA A 82 -4.25 -5.94 -10.52
C ALA A 82 -4.69 -6.39 -11.92
N TYR A 83 -4.07 -7.44 -12.44
CA TYR A 83 -4.50 -8.07 -13.69
C TYR A 83 -5.46 -9.23 -13.42
N CYS A 84 -6.68 -9.17 -13.98
CA CYS A 84 -7.63 -10.28 -14.01
C CYS A 84 -7.40 -11.13 -15.26
N LYS A 85 -7.32 -12.45 -15.10
CA LYS A 85 -7.19 -13.40 -16.21
C LYS A 85 -8.49 -14.16 -16.42
#